data_AF-A0A9D1PHQ1-F1
#
_entry.id   AF-A0A9D1PHQ1-F1
#
_cell.length_a   1.000
_cell.length_b   1.000
_cell.length_c   1.000
_cell.angle_alpha   90.00
_cell.angle_beta   90.00
_cell.angle_gamma   90.00
#
_symmetry.space_group_name_H-M   'P 1'
#
loop_
_entity.id
_entity.type
_entity.pdbx_description
1 polymer ?
#
loop_
_entity_poly.entity_id
_entity_poly.type
_entity_poly.pdbx_seq_one_letter_code
_entity_poly.pdbx_strand_id
1 'polypeptide(L)'
;MEEKKIETNPCEKENKKISKRYLAFYIIGLFSVALVLILLSYVTQLRADKQLASLNSELAERDTTVQGVQQKLLVLQETVSSQDATIKEKEQQISELRTMLNMTADEDLKTVLKQRLDERDAYYHLSMLEKAIDENNDTATSEELQYLQNTYGLERLNGTAQNAVFTGVMAERYLELVNKVQ
;
A
#
# COMPACT_ATOMS: atom_id res chain seq x y z
N MET A 1 -81.22 47.06 -73.99
CA MET A 1 -82.21 46.01 -73.75
C MET A 1 -81.56 44.71 -74.16
N GLU A 2 -81.54 43.62 -73.42
CA GLU A 2 -82.12 43.26 -72.13
C GLU A 2 -81.33 42.02 -71.69
N GLU A 3 -81.18 41.87 -70.38
CA GLU A 3 -80.66 40.65 -69.76
C GLU A 3 -81.46 39.42 -70.19
N LYS A 4 -80.77 38.31 -70.45
CA LYS A 4 -81.27 36.98 -70.07
C LYS A 4 -80.13 36.02 -69.75
N LYS A 5 -79.77 36.05 -68.47
CA LYS A 5 -79.54 34.89 -67.56
C LYS A 5 -80.45 33.73 -68.02
N ILE A 6 -80.11 32.44 -68.02
CA ILE A 6 -79.42 31.52 -67.10
C ILE A 6 -79.17 30.26 -68.01
N GLU A 7 -78.13 29.42 -67.92
CA GLU A 7 -77.97 28.32 -66.96
C GLU A 7 -76.61 27.68 -67.19
N THR A 8 -75.62 28.08 -66.38
CA THR A 8 -74.46 27.21 -66.19
C THR A 8 -74.96 25.93 -65.52
N ASN A 9 -74.95 24.85 -66.30
CA ASN A 9 -75.26 23.50 -65.86
C ASN A 9 -74.67 23.23 -64.46
N PRO A 10 -75.50 22.98 -63.43
CA PRO A 10 -75.04 22.80 -62.06
C PRO A 10 -74.08 21.61 -61.89
N CYS A 11 -74.15 20.63 -62.80
CA CYS A 11 -73.42 19.36 -62.73
C CYS A 11 -71.89 19.48 -62.97
N GLU A 12 -71.44 20.45 -63.77
CA GLU A 12 -70.01 20.58 -64.14
C GLU A 12 -69.19 21.39 -63.11
N LYS A 13 -69.84 22.37 -62.46
CA LYS A 13 -69.27 23.16 -61.36
C LYS A 13 -69.12 22.33 -60.08
N GLU A 14 -69.99 21.35 -59.86
CA GLU A 14 -69.95 20.44 -58.73
C GLU A 14 -68.75 19.49 -58.81
N ASN A 15 -68.53 18.84 -59.95
CA ASN A 15 -67.40 17.92 -60.16
C ASN A 15 -66.03 18.61 -60.04
N LYS A 16 -65.86 19.84 -60.56
CA LYS A 16 -64.64 20.64 -60.34
C LYS A 16 -64.46 21.07 -58.88
N LYS A 17 -65.54 21.36 -58.13
CA LYS A 17 -65.48 21.67 -56.69
C LYS A 17 -65.14 20.42 -55.87
N ILE A 18 -65.70 19.27 -56.23
CA ILE A 18 -65.47 17.98 -55.58
C ILE A 18 -64.02 17.50 -55.83
N SER A 19 -63.51 17.59 -57.06
CA SER A 19 -62.11 17.28 -57.40
C SER A 19 -61.10 18.20 -56.68
N LYS A 20 -61.39 19.51 -56.58
CA LYS A 20 -60.58 20.44 -55.78
C LYS A 20 -60.57 20.11 -54.29
N ARG A 21 -61.70 19.63 -53.74
CA ARG A 21 -61.77 19.13 -52.35
C ARG A 21 -60.91 17.89 -52.16
N TYR A 22 -60.99 16.90 -53.06
CA TYR A 22 -60.14 15.70 -53.01
C TYR A 22 -58.64 16.02 -53.17
N LEU A 23 -58.28 16.97 -54.04
CA LEU A 23 -56.90 17.44 -54.19
C LEU A 23 -56.39 18.13 -52.91
N ALA A 24 -57.22 18.96 -52.26
CA ALA A 24 -56.87 19.56 -50.98
C ALA A 24 -56.69 18.51 -49.87
N PHE A 25 -57.54 17.48 -49.82
CA PHE A 25 -57.38 16.36 -48.88
C PHE A 25 -56.09 15.57 -49.12
N TYR A 26 -55.66 15.39 -50.37
CA TYR A 26 -54.38 14.75 -50.68
C TYR A 26 -53.18 15.61 -50.25
N ILE A 27 -53.23 16.93 -50.47
CA ILE A 27 -52.17 17.86 -50.03
C ILE A 27 -52.08 17.87 -48.49
N ILE A 28 -53.21 17.95 -47.80
CA ILE A 28 -53.26 17.94 -46.32
C ILE A 28 -52.80 16.59 -45.78
N GLY A 29 -53.22 15.49 -46.40
CA GLY A 29 -52.79 14.14 -46.03
C GLY A 29 -51.28 13.94 -46.23
N LEU A 30 -50.74 14.38 -47.37
CA LEU A 30 -49.30 14.29 -47.66
C LEU A 30 -48.49 15.18 -46.72
N PHE A 31 -48.97 16.38 -46.41
CA PHE A 31 -48.33 17.28 -45.44
C PHE A 31 -48.37 16.69 -44.03
N SER A 32 -49.47 16.03 -43.65
CA SER A 32 -49.59 15.33 -42.36
C SER A 32 -48.57 14.19 -42.25
N VAL A 33 -48.42 13.36 -43.29
CA VAL A 33 -47.41 12.29 -43.32
C VAL A 33 -45.99 12.87 -43.27
N ALA A 34 -45.72 13.94 -44.00
CA ALA A 34 -44.42 14.61 -43.98
C ALA A 34 -44.07 15.16 -42.59
N LEU A 35 -45.03 15.79 -41.89
CA LEU A 35 -44.83 16.27 -40.53
C LEU A 35 -44.56 15.11 -39.54
N VAL A 36 -45.27 13.98 -39.69
CA VAL A 36 -45.02 12.79 -38.87
C VAL A 36 -43.62 12.24 -39.10
N LEU A 37 -43.14 12.19 -40.35
CA LEU A 37 -41.78 11.74 -40.68
C LEU A 37 -40.72 12.70 -40.11
N ILE A 38 -40.93 14.02 -40.18
CA ILE A 38 -40.04 15.02 -39.58
C ILE A 38 -39.99 14.86 -38.06
N LEU A 39 -41.14 14.68 -37.40
CA LEU A 39 -41.21 14.45 -35.95
C LEU A 39 -40.53 13.14 -35.54
N LEU A 40 -40.71 12.07 -36.31
CA LEU A 40 -40.04 10.79 -36.07
C LEU A 40 -38.51 10.91 -36.23
N SER A 41 -38.06 11.67 -37.24
CA SER A 41 -36.64 12.00 -37.43
C SER A 41 -36.07 12.83 -36.26
N TYR A 42 -36.84 13.77 -35.71
CA TYR A 42 -36.42 14.56 -34.56
C TYR A 42 -36.33 13.71 -33.27
N VAL A 43 -37.32 12.84 -33.02
CA VAL A 43 -37.32 11.96 -31.84
C VAL A 43 -36.17 10.94 -31.88
N THR A 44 -35.84 10.43 -33.07
CA THR A 44 -34.70 9.51 -33.24
C THR A 44 -33.36 10.20 -33.02
N GLN A 45 -33.18 11.43 -33.51
CA GLN A 45 -32.00 12.26 -33.22
C GLN A 45 -31.86 12.56 -31.72
N LEU A 46 -32.93 12.99 -31.06
CA LEU A 46 -32.91 13.29 -29.62
C LEU A 46 -32.54 12.07 -28.75
N ARG A 47 -32.96 10.86 -29.16
CA ARG A 47 -32.57 9.62 -28.48
C ARG A 47 -31.10 9.30 -28.71
N ALA A 48 -30.60 9.48 -29.93
CA ALA A 48 -29.19 9.30 -30.25
C ALA A 48 -28.32 10.30 -29.47
N ASP A 49 -28.72 11.57 -29.38
CA ASP A 49 -27.99 12.61 -28.63
C ASP A 49 -27.94 12.28 -27.13
N LYS A 50 -29.04 11.82 -26.55
CA LYS A 50 -29.06 11.38 -25.13
C LYS A 50 -28.17 10.17 -24.89
N GLN A 51 -28.16 9.20 -25.80
CA GLN A 51 -27.28 8.02 -25.70
C GLN A 51 -25.81 8.42 -25.82
N LEU A 52 -25.48 9.32 -26.76
CA LEU A 52 -24.13 9.81 -26.97
C LEU A 52 -23.63 10.63 -25.77
N ALA A 53 -24.49 11.47 -25.18
CA ALA A 53 -24.17 12.18 -23.95
C ALA A 53 -23.92 11.23 -22.76
N SER A 54 -24.71 10.16 -22.63
CA SER A 54 -24.52 9.14 -21.60
C SER A 54 -23.20 8.38 -21.79
N LEU A 55 -22.87 7.99 -23.03
CA LEU A 55 -21.61 7.30 -23.34
C LEU A 55 -20.39 8.20 -23.12
N ASN A 56 -20.48 9.47 -23.48
CA ASN A 56 -19.40 10.43 -23.21
C ASN A 56 -19.20 10.66 -21.71
N SER A 57 -20.29 10.71 -20.93
CA SER A 57 -20.19 10.82 -19.47
C SER A 57 -19.52 9.58 -18.86
N GLU A 58 -19.91 8.38 -19.30
CA GLU A 58 -19.27 7.14 -18.83
C GLU A 58 -17.80 7.09 -19.25
N LEU A 59 -17.46 7.49 -20.48
CA LEU A 59 -16.08 7.53 -20.95
C LEU A 59 -15.22 8.49 -20.14
N ALA A 60 -15.72 9.69 -19.82
CA ALA A 60 -15.01 10.65 -18.97
C ALA A 60 -14.78 10.11 -17.55
N GLU A 61 -15.74 9.38 -16.98
CA GLU A 61 -15.58 8.71 -15.68
C GLU A 61 -14.53 7.59 -15.73
N ARG A 62 -14.49 6.82 -16.83
CA ARG A 62 -13.45 5.80 -17.03
C ARG A 62 -12.06 6.44 -17.17
N ASP A 63 -11.94 7.52 -17.93
CA ASP A 63 -10.66 8.23 -18.13
C ASP A 63 -10.11 8.78 -16.80
N THR A 64 -10.96 9.43 -16.00
CA THR A 64 -10.57 9.90 -14.67
C THR A 64 -10.16 8.76 -13.73
N THR A 65 -10.86 7.62 -13.81
CA THR A 65 -10.50 6.41 -13.05
C THR A 65 -9.13 5.86 -13.49
N VAL A 66 -8.86 5.79 -14.80
CA VAL A 66 -7.58 5.32 -15.35
C VAL A 66 -6.44 6.23 -14.92
N GLN A 67 -6.62 7.56 -14.99
CA GLN A 67 -5.64 8.52 -14.49
C GLN A 67 -5.37 8.35 -13.00
N GLY A 68 -6.43 8.14 -12.20
CA GLY A 68 -6.31 7.87 -10.77
C GLY A 68 -5.55 6.57 -10.46
N VAL A 69 -5.78 5.51 -11.24
CA VAL A 69 -5.03 4.24 -11.13
C VAL A 69 -3.57 4.44 -11.52
N GLN A 70 -3.30 5.17 -12.61
CA GLN A 70 -1.93 5.44 -13.06
C GLN A 70 -1.13 6.23 -12.03
N GLN A 71 -1.75 7.25 -11.41
CA GLN A 71 -1.12 8.00 -10.33
C GLN A 71 -0.79 7.12 -9.13
N LYS A 72 -1.73 6.25 -8.72
CA LYS A 72 -1.48 5.29 -7.63
C LYS A 72 -0.36 4.32 -7.96
N LEU A 73 -0.25 3.89 -9.22
CA LEU A 73 0.80 2.98 -9.67
C LEU A 73 2.18 3.67 -9.61
N LEU A 74 2.27 4.94 -10.01
CA LEU A 74 3.52 5.71 -9.87
C LEU A 74 3.95 5.87 -8.41
N VAL A 75 3.03 6.22 -7.51
CA VAL A 75 3.31 6.34 -6.08
C VAL A 75 3.73 4.99 -5.48
N LEU A 76 3.08 3.90 -5.89
CA LEU A 76 3.45 2.56 -5.45
C LEU A 76 4.86 2.18 -5.94
N GLN A 77 5.19 2.51 -7.19
CA GLN A 77 6.51 2.24 -7.75
C GLN A 77 7.61 3.02 -7.01
N GLU A 78 7.37 4.30 -6.69
CA GLU A 78 8.28 5.12 -5.89
C GLU A 78 8.45 4.55 -4.48
N THR A 79 7.34 4.13 -3.86
CA THR A 79 7.35 3.49 -2.53
C THR A 79 8.16 2.21 -2.54
N VAL A 80 7.97 1.33 -3.53
CA VAL A 80 8.73 0.08 -3.68
C VAL A 80 10.21 0.38 -3.87
N SER A 81 10.57 1.32 -4.75
CA SER A 81 11.97 1.70 -4.95
C SER A 81 12.63 2.24 -3.68
N SER A 82 11.90 3.01 -2.87
CA SER A 82 12.38 3.54 -1.59
C SER A 82 12.55 2.42 -0.55
N GLN A 83 11.60 1.49 -0.50
CA GLN A 83 11.68 0.31 0.36
C GLN A 83 12.87 -0.58 -0.02
N ASP A 84 13.10 -0.84 -1.31
CA ASP A 84 14.24 -1.61 -1.79
C ASP A 84 15.58 -0.97 -1.40
N ALA A 85 15.69 0.35 -1.49
CA ALA A 85 16.89 1.06 -1.05
C ALA A 85 17.12 0.92 0.46
N THR A 86 16.06 1.02 1.25
CA THR A 86 16.10 0.85 2.71
C THR A 86 16.50 -0.57 3.09
N ILE A 87 15.96 -1.59 2.41
CA ILE A 87 16.29 -3.00 2.65
C ILE A 87 17.78 -3.23 2.42
N LYS A 88 18.34 -2.74 1.30
CA LYS A 88 19.77 -2.87 1.00
C LYS A 88 20.66 -2.22 2.06
N GLU A 89 20.28 -1.05 2.56
CA GLU A 89 21.00 -0.38 3.65
C GLU A 89 20.98 -1.23 4.93
N LYS A 90 19.83 -1.83 5.27
CA LYS A 90 19.70 -2.70 6.45
C LYS A 90 20.47 -4.00 6.29
N GLU A 91 20.47 -4.60 5.10
CA GLU A 91 21.28 -5.78 4.79
C GLU A 91 22.77 -5.49 4.95
N GLN A 92 23.24 -4.32 4.48
CA GLN A 92 24.61 -3.89 4.68
C GLN A 92 24.95 -3.72 6.17
N GLN A 93 24.10 -3.02 6.94
CA GLN A 93 24.29 -2.85 8.38
C GLN A 93 24.36 -4.19 9.13
N ILE A 94 23.52 -5.17 8.74
CA ILE A 94 23.55 -6.52 9.30
C ILE A 94 24.86 -7.24 8.93
N SER A 95 25.34 -7.10 7.70
CA SER A 95 26.60 -7.69 7.25
C SER A 95 27.81 -7.12 8.00
N GLU A 96 27.83 -5.80 8.22
CA GLU A 96 28.86 -5.13 9.01
C GLU A 96 28.86 -5.61 10.47
N LEU A 97 27.68 -5.71 11.10
CA LEU A 97 27.52 -6.26 12.45
C LEU A 97 28.01 -7.70 12.57
N ARG A 98 27.66 -8.57 11.61
CA ARG A 98 28.16 -9.95 11.56
C ARG A 98 29.68 -10.01 11.49
N THR A 99 30.28 -9.13 10.69
CA THR A 99 31.74 -9.03 10.55
C THR A 99 32.37 -8.57 11.86
N MET A 100 31.86 -7.52 12.49
CA MET A 100 32.37 -7.01 13.77
C MET A 100 32.26 -8.04 14.91
N LEU A 101 31.22 -8.88 14.89
CA LEU A 101 31.02 -9.95 15.87
C LEU A 101 31.81 -11.23 15.54
N ASN A 102 32.56 -11.24 14.42
CA ASN A 102 33.26 -12.41 13.89
C ASN A 102 32.36 -13.64 13.75
N MET A 103 31.12 -13.42 13.33
CA MET A 103 30.13 -14.48 13.18
C MET A 103 30.40 -15.37 11.97
N THR A 104 30.11 -16.67 12.11
CA THR A 104 30.03 -17.59 10.97
C THR A 104 28.65 -17.55 10.30
N ALA A 105 28.53 -18.10 9.09
CA ALA A 105 27.31 -17.98 8.28
C ALA A 105 26.06 -18.62 8.92
N ASP A 106 26.24 -19.62 9.78
CA ASP A 106 25.16 -20.38 10.40
C ASP A 106 24.77 -19.88 11.81
N GLU A 107 25.47 -18.86 12.33
CA GLU A 107 25.21 -18.33 13.66
C GLU A 107 24.03 -17.34 13.69
N ASP A 108 23.19 -17.47 14.72
CA ASP A 108 22.10 -16.52 14.97
C ASP A 108 22.64 -15.22 15.61
N LEU A 109 22.42 -14.10 14.92
CA LEU A 109 22.95 -12.78 15.31
C LEU A 109 22.50 -12.36 16.71
N LYS A 110 21.24 -12.64 17.04
CA LYS A 110 20.68 -12.28 18.35
C LYS A 110 21.36 -13.07 19.46
N THR A 111 21.60 -14.36 19.23
CA THR A 111 22.26 -15.25 20.18
C THR A 111 23.72 -14.84 20.42
N VAL A 112 24.49 -14.60 19.34
CA VAL A 112 25.89 -14.15 19.45
C VAL A 112 25.99 -12.78 20.11
N LEU A 113 25.15 -11.82 19.72
CA LEU A 113 25.15 -10.49 20.31
C LEU A 113 24.82 -10.54 21.81
N LYS A 114 23.83 -11.35 22.20
CA LYS A 114 23.50 -11.55 23.62
C LYS A 114 24.68 -12.14 24.38
N GLN A 115 25.33 -13.16 23.84
CA GLN A 115 26.51 -13.76 24.45
C GLN A 115 27.64 -12.74 24.63
N ARG A 116 27.91 -11.87 23.64
CA ARG A 116 28.91 -10.80 23.76
C ARG A 116 28.56 -9.74 24.80
N LEU A 117 27.27 -9.39 24.94
CA LEU A 117 26.82 -8.46 25.96
C LEU A 117 26.97 -9.05 27.37
N ASP A 118 26.59 -10.31 27.54
CA ASP A 118 26.77 -11.07 28.79
C ASP A 118 28.26 -11.16 29.17
N GLU A 119 29.15 -11.49 28.21
CA GLU A 119 30.61 -11.53 28.43
C GLU A 119 31.16 -10.17 28.86
N ARG A 120 30.78 -9.10 28.17
CA ARG A 120 31.25 -7.74 28.48
C ARG A 120 30.81 -7.32 29.89
N ASP A 121 29.56 -7.57 30.24
CA ASP A 121 29.00 -7.24 31.55
C ASP A 121 29.67 -8.07 32.66
N ALA A 122 29.82 -9.38 32.45
CA ALA A 122 30.54 -10.25 33.38
C ALA A 122 31.99 -9.79 33.58
N TYR A 123 32.71 -9.40 32.53
CA TYR A 123 34.09 -8.88 32.67
C TYR A 123 34.15 -7.56 33.44
N TYR A 124 33.17 -6.67 33.27
CA TYR A 124 33.08 -5.45 34.05
C TYR A 124 32.94 -5.77 35.54
N HIS A 125 31.99 -6.64 35.90
CA HIS A 125 31.76 -7.04 37.28
C HIS A 125 32.92 -7.84 37.87
N LEU A 126 33.62 -8.66 37.07
CA LEU A 126 34.84 -9.34 37.51
C LEU A 126 35.95 -8.34 37.86
N SER A 127 36.15 -7.31 37.03
CA SER A 127 37.13 -6.25 37.33
C SER A 127 36.76 -5.45 38.57
N MET A 128 35.47 -5.22 38.81
CA MET A 128 34.99 -4.53 40.03
C MET A 128 35.18 -5.40 41.27
N LEU A 129 34.92 -6.70 41.17
CA LEU A 129 35.20 -7.67 42.22
C LEU A 129 36.70 -7.69 42.58
N GLU A 130 37.59 -7.75 41.59
CA GLU A 130 39.04 -7.69 41.82
C GLU A 130 39.44 -6.42 42.57
N LYS A 131 38.95 -5.28 42.12
CA LYS A 131 39.21 -4.00 42.77
C LYS A 131 38.68 -3.96 44.21
N ALA A 132 37.48 -4.46 44.45
CA ALA A 132 36.88 -4.49 45.78
C ALA A 132 37.69 -5.36 46.77
N ILE A 133 38.23 -6.49 46.29
CA ILE A 133 39.11 -7.36 47.05
C ILE A 133 40.41 -6.63 47.39
N ASP A 134 41.04 -5.97 46.41
CA ASP A 134 42.29 -5.23 46.61
C ASP A 134 42.12 -4.06 47.60
N GLU A 135 40.94 -3.44 47.63
CA GLU A 135 40.56 -2.36 48.56
C GLU A 135 40.12 -2.87 49.94
N ASN A 136 40.04 -4.20 50.15
CA ASN A 136 39.48 -4.84 51.35
C ASN A 136 38.05 -4.33 51.67
N ASN A 137 37.25 -4.11 50.63
CA ASN A 137 35.87 -3.67 50.76
C ASN A 137 34.93 -4.88 50.71
N ASP A 138 34.64 -5.46 51.89
CA ASP A 138 33.83 -6.68 52.02
C ASP A 138 32.40 -6.50 51.47
N THR A 139 31.82 -5.31 51.65
CA THR A 139 30.48 -5.00 51.15
C THR A 139 30.45 -5.06 49.62
N ALA A 140 31.34 -4.32 48.96
CA ALA A 140 31.42 -4.31 47.50
C ALA A 140 31.80 -5.70 46.95
N THR A 141 32.69 -6.41 47.64
CA THR A 141 33.09 -7.78 47.25
C THR A 141 31.88 -8.72 47.25
N SER A 142 31.07 -8.69 48.32
CA SER A 142 29.86 -9.50 48.42
C SER A 142 28.81 -9.11 47.38
N GLU A 143 28.61 -7.81 47.14
CA GLU A 143 27.67 -7.31 46.14
C GLU A 143 28.03 -7.75 44.72
N GLU A 144 29.28 -7.56 44.30
CA GLU A 144 29.78 -7.93 42.97
C GLU A 144 29.76 -9.46 42.76
N LEU A 145 30.14 -10.22 43.80
CA LEU A 145 30.12 -11.68 43.74
C LEU A 145 28.68 -12.22 43.63
N GLN A 146 27.76 -11.67 44.43
CA GLN A 146 26.34 -12.03 44.36
C GLN A 146 25.74 -11.66 43.00
N TYR A 147 26.07 -10.48 42.45
CA TYR A 147 25.61 -10.09 41.13
C TYR A 147 26.02 -11.11 40.08
N LEU A 148 27.30 -11.46 40.02
CA LEU A 148 27.83 -12.44 39.06
C LEU A 148 27.10 -13.78 39.21
N GLN A 149 27.04 -14.31 40.44
CA GLN A 149 26.44 -15.62 40.71
C GLN A 149 24.94 -15.67 40.42
N ASN A 150 24.19 -14.61 40.77
CA ASN A 150 22.75 -14.55 40.53
C ASN A 150 22.41 -14.34 39.05
N THR A 151 23.24 -13.59 38.33
CA THR A 151 22.98 -13.24 36.92
C THR A 151 23.41 -14.35 35.97
N TYR A 152 24.58 -14.96 36.20
CA TYR A 152 25.19 -15.90 35.26
C TYR A 152 25.19 -17.34 35.75
N GLY A 153 25.10 -17.57 37.07
CA GLY A 153 25.21 -18.90 37.65
C GLY A 153 26.63 -19.46 37.60
N LEU A 154 26.90 -20.46 38.44
CA LEU A 154 28.25 -21.00 38.61
C LEU A 154 28.82 -21.59 37.32
N GLU A 155 28.03 -22.37 36.57
CA GLU A 155 28.51 -23.08 35.38
C GLU A 155 28.93 -22.15 34.22
N ARG A 156 28.32 -20.96 34.11
CA ARG A 156 28.74 -19.99 33.09
C ARG A 156 29.98 -19.21 33.52
N LEU A 157 30.18 -19.01 34.82
CA LEU A 157 31.31 -18.27 35.38
C LEU A 157 32.56 -19.12 35.51
N ASN A 158 32.43 -20.41 35.83
CA ASN A 158 33.57 -21.33 35.94
C ASN A 158 34.00 -21.95 34.60
N GLY A 159 33.34 -21.59 33.49
CA GLY A 159 33.68 -22.08 32.16
C GLY A 159 33.16 -23.47 31.79
N THR A 160 32.31 -24.11 32.61
CA THR A 160 31.84 -25.48 32.33
C THR A 160 30.62 -25.51 31.40
N ALA A 161 29.85 -24.42 31.32
CA ALA A 161 28.71 -24.32 30.43
C ALA A 161 29.15 -24.08 28.97
N GLN A 162 28.36 -24.59 28.02
CA GLN A 162 28.61 -24.36 26.58
C GLN A 162 28.53 -22.87 26.19
N ASN A 163 27.72 -22.09 26.91
CA ASN A 163 27.58 -20.64 26.77
C ASN A 163 28.23 -19.87 27.92
N ALA A 164 29.38 -20.35 28.40
CA ALA A 164 30.13 -19.71 29.46
C ALA A 164 30.49 -18.26 29.11
N VAL A 165 30.39 -17.37 30.09
CA VAL A 165 30.79 -15.96 29.95
C VAL A 165 32.28 -15.78 30.22
N PHE A 166 32.88 -16.67 31.01
CA PHE A 166 34.32 -16.75 31.21
C PHE A 166 34.86 -18.06 30.63
N THR A 167 35.96 -17.97 29.92
CA THR A 167 36.65 -19.14 29.34
C THR A 167 38.16 -19.01 29.59
N GLY A 168 38.84 -20.16 29.67
CA GLY A 168 40.29 -20.22 29.92
C GLY A 168 40.71 -19.40 31.15
N VAL A 169 41.67 -18.50 30.94
CA VAL A 169 42.28 -17.67 31.99
C VAL A 169 41.25 -16.86 32.79
N MET A 170 40.16 -16.40 32.19
CA MET A 170 39.15 -15.61 32.91
C MET A 170 38.32 -16.47 33.87
N ALA A 171 38.04 -17.72 33.50
CA ALA A 171 37.33 -18.65 34.38
C ALA A 171 38.22 -19.06 35.57
N GLU A 172 39.51 -19.32 35.30
CA GLU A 172 40.52 -19.58 36.34
C GLU A 172 40.63 -18.39 37.29
N ARG A 173 40.71 -17.17 36.74
CA ARG A 173 40.78 -15.94 37.53
C ARG A 173 39.55 -15.75 38.42
N TYR A 174 38.34 -15.98 37.90
CA TYR A 174 37.13 -15.94 38.72
C TYR A 174 37.22 -16.91 39.91
N LEU A 175 37.63 -18.17 39.67
CA LEU A 175 37.76 -19.17 40.72
C LEU A 175 38.82 -18.79 41.76
N GLU A 176 39.95 -18.21 41.34
CA GLU A 176 40.98 -17.68 42.26
C GLU A 176 40.41 -16.61 43.19
N LEU A 177 39.62 -15.68 42.66
CA LEU A 177 39.02 -14.60 43.46
C LEU A 177 37.98 -15.14 44.43
N VAL A 178 37.12 -16.06 43.99
CA VAL A 178 36.15 -16.72 44.87
C VAL A 178 36.85 -17.40 46.05
N ASN A 179 37.97 -18.08 45.79
CA ASN A 179 38.75 -18.75 46.84
C ASN A 179 39.46 -17.77 47.80
N LYS A 180 39.69 -16.51 47.41
CA LYS A 180 40.26 -15.48 48.29
C LYS A 180 39.23 -14.86 49.23
N VAL A 181 37.95 -14.91 48.85
CA VAL A 181 36.84 -14.34 49.61
C VAL A 181 36.28 -15.32 50.66
N GLN A 182 36.53 -16.63 50.48
CA GLN A 182 36.17 -17.71 51.42
C GLN A 182 37.19 -17.86 52.55
#